data_AF-A0A0B8QLM5-F1
#
_entry.id   AF-A0A0B8QLM5-F1
#
_cell.length_a   1.000
_cell.length_b   1.000
_cell.length_c   1.000
_cell.angle_alpha   90.00
_cell.angle_beta   90.00
_cell.angle_gamma   90.00
#
_symmetry.space_group_name_H-M   'P 1'
#
loop_
_entity.id
_entity.type
_entity.pdbx_description
1 polymer ?
#
loop_
_entity_poly.entity_id
_entity_poly.type
_entity_poly.pdbx_seq_one_letter_code
_entity_poly.pdbx_strand_id
1 'polypeptide(L)'
;MRQLKSIAAVGGAVALIGIWPLAVGQIGQTVLTDAIQNVNNTDFNVELVEYDRGYLGSTATTRITVVDPQAKAQLDAYGLPDSFELKHQISHGMFSLGGETHVDGYPELKLITTTQLNGNTEFNSDMPAQEFTFQDDEVESISIGESSLKGSISVLGKLDYDFSMARLELDYANGTVMSFNGLTSAGVGSFEQSMWLGQQTLGLDGFLVSDPERVAIVEMNGMKYQLETGEDKTTNTLQGDYHLTLDEFSNVDGEAQNLDLQFTAGGFDKDAFLALSDMYKQSPMWTDEDTVKALPQVDALLQKGFHLSLKKFSVDVDMGHFDSSWDIRLPENEENSTQDFFKLLEQMQGNMNAFVSSDLVLAYPYIQQNLDELLIMEIATQTDKGYEVNLKLHDGKVAFANGKEVPMMALMMPMLMPKPQ
;
A
#
# COMPACT_ATOMS: atom_id res chain seq x y z
N MET A 1 18.95 5.50 4.43
CA MET A 1 18.33 4.60 5.43
C MET A 1 17.88 5.27 6.73
N ARG A 2 18.40 6.45 7.14
CA ARG A 2 17.85 7.24 8.27
C ARG A 2 16.69 8.17 7.88
N GLN A 3 16.58 8.56 6.61
CA GLN A 3 15.49 9.43 6.11
C GLN A 3 14.14 8.71 5.93
N LEU A 4 14.09 7.37 5.81
CA LEU A 4 12.82 6.60 5.85
C LEU A 4 12.18 6.58 7.24
N LYS A 5 12.92 7.00 8.28
CA LYS A 5 12.55 6.85 9.67
C LYS A 5 11.56 7.94 10.13
N SER A 6 11.62 9.14 9.55
CA SER A 6 10.71 10.25 9.82
C SER A 6 9.31 10.09 9.19
N ILE A 7 9.21 9.37 8.06
CA ILE A 7 7.95 9.02 7.40
C ILE A 7 7.03 8.23 8.36
N ALA A 8 7.60 7.46 9.29
CA ALA A 8 6.85 6.68 10.28
C ALA A 8 6.22 7.53 11.41
N ALA A 9 6.86 8.63 11.84
CA ALA A 9 6.31 9.52 12.87
C ALA A 9 5.08 10.29 12.34
N VAL A 10 5.15 10.75 11.09
CA VAL A 10 4.00 11.35 10.41
C VAL A 10 2.96 10.29 10.05
N GLY A 11 3.40 9.08 9.67
CA GLY A 11 2.54 7.91 9.55
C GLY A 11 1.76 7.59 10.83
N GLY A 12 2.33 7.83 12.01
CA GLY A 12 1.64 7.69 13.30
C GLY A 12 0.53 8.72 13.51
N ALA A 13 0.78 9.99 13.18
CA ALA A 13 -0.25 11.05 13.23
C ALA A 13 -1.36 10.82 12.19
N VAL A 14 -1.00 10.43 10.96
CA VAL A 14 -1.95 10.10 9.88
C VAL A 14 -2.73 8.81 10.22
N ALA A 15 -2.09 7.80 10.82
CA ALA A 15 -2.76 6.59 11.29
C ALA A 15 -3.76 6.90 12.41
N LEU A 16 -3.42 7.78 13.35
CA LEU A 16 -4.36 8.26 14.38
C LEU A 16 -5.59 8.93 13.74
N ILE A 17 -5.41 9.73 12.70
CA ILE A 17 -6.50 10.37 11.95
C ILE A 17 -7.35 9.34 11.19
N GLY A 18 -6.73 8.32 10.58
CA GLY A 18 -7.43 7.26 9.83
C GLY A 18 -8.19 6.27 10.71
N ILE A 19 -7.74 6.05 11.96
CA ILE A 19 -8.36 5.12 12.92
C ILE A 19 -9.47 5.80 13.74
N TRP A 20 -9.40 7.13 13.88
CA TRP A 20 -10.36 7.93 14.63
C TRP A 20 -11.84 7.69 14.28
N PRO A 21 -12.26 7.64 12.99
CA PRO A 21 -13.66 7.41 12.64
C PRO A 21 -14.16 6.00 13.00
N LEU A 22 -13.27 5.01 13.01
CA LEU A 22 -13.59 3.61 13.34
C LEU A 22 -13.88 3.45 14.85
N ALA A 23 -13.21 4.23 15.71
CA ALA A 23 -13.39 4.18 17.16
C ALA A 23 -14.67 4.87 17.66
N VAL A 24 -15.21 5.84 16.90
CA VAL A 24 -16.31 6.72 17.33
C VAL A 24 -17.65 6.37 16.65
N GLY A 25 -17.65 5.40 15.73
CA GLY A 25 -18.73 5.15 14.78
C GLY A 25 -20.08 4.67 15.34
N GLN A 26 -20.20 4.31 16.61
CA GLN A 26 -21.48 3.90 17.21
C GLN A 26 -21.51 4.21 18.72
N ILE A 27 -22.28 5.21 19.18
CA ILE A 27 -22.19 5.63 20.60
C ILE A 27 -23.54 5.80 21.33
N GLY A 28 -23.82 4.82 22.19
CA GLY A 28 -24.30 4.98 23.58
C GLY A 28 -23.38 4.14 24.49
N GLN A 29 -23.42 4.25 25.83
CA GLN A 29 -22.42 3.60 26.73
C GLN A 29 -22.13 2.10 26.43
N THR A 30 -23.15 1.30 26.14
CA THR A 30 -23.00 -0.11 25.72
C THR A 30 -22.31 -0.22 24.36
N VAL A 31 -22.69 0.64 23.42
CA VAL A 31 -22.16 0.69 22.06
C VAL A 31 -20.73 1.21 22.02
N LEU A 32 -20.36 2.16 22.88
CA LEU A 32 -18.97 2.63 23.07
C LEU A 32 -18.11 1.52 23.67
N THR A 33 -18.65 0.75 24.62
CA THR A 33 -17.94 -0.38 25.23
C THR A 33 -17.74 -1.52 24.22
N ASP A 34 -18.77 -1.83 23.43
CA ASP A 34 -18.72 -2.83 22.36
C ASP A 34 -17.83 -2.39 21.18
N ALA A 35 -17.82 -1.10 20.83
CA ALA A 35 -16.93 -0.54 19.83
C ALA A 35 -15.47 -0.61 20.28
N ILE A 36 -15.17 -0.22 21.53
CA ILE A 36 -13.82 -0.35 22.11
C ILE A 36 -13.34 -1.81 22.10
N GLN A 37 -14.22 -2.77 22.42
CA GLN A 37 -13.86 -4.20 22.35
C GLN A 37 -13.57 -4.70 20.94
N ASN A 38 -14.19 -4.12 19.91
CA ASN A 38 -14.00 -4.51 18.51
C ASN A 38 -12.89 -3.72 17.78
N VAL A 39 -12.46 -2.59 18.34
CA VAL A 39 -11.38 -1.74 17.80
C VAL A 39 -10.02 -2.18 18.33
N ASN A 40 -9.97 -2.76 19.53
CA ASN A 40 -8.75 -3.32 20.09
C ASN A 40 -8.20 -4.42 19.17
N ASN A 41 -6.97 -4.25 18.72
CA ASN A 41 -6.30 -5.19 17.82
C ASN A 41 -4.85 -5.41 18.27
N THR A 42 -4.04 -6.05 17.42
CA THR A 42 -2.62 -6.30 17.69
C THR A 42 -1.78 -5.02 17.75
N ASP A 43 -2.31 -3.91 17.25
CA ASP A 43 -1.54 -2.70 16.98
C ASP A 43 -1.86 -1.59 18.00
N PHE A 44 -3.12 -1.49 18.45
CA PHE A 44 -3.61 -0.46 19.36
C PHE A 44 -4.58 -1.02 20.41
N ASN A 45 -4.53 -0.40 21.59
CA ASN A 45 -5.51 -0.60 22.66
C ASN A 45 -6.21 0.72 22.97
N VAL A 46 -7.54 0.71 22.91
CA VAL A 46 -8.40 1.82 23.29
C VAL A 46 -9.03 1.50 24.64
N GLU A 47 -9.01 2.45 25.57
CA GLU A 47 -9.67 2.33 26.85
C GLU A 47 -10.57 3.54 27.13
N LEU A 48 -11.71 3.29 27.79
CA LEU A 48 -12.57 4.35 28.31
C LEU A 48 -12.02 4.79 29.68
N VAL A 49 -11.48 6.01 29.74
CA VAL A 49 -10.90 6.59 30.96
C VAL A 49 -12.01 7.17 31.84
N GLU A 50 -12.91 7.94 31.22
CA GLU A 50 -13.99 8.63 31.92
C GLU A 50 -15.25 8.71 31.06
N TYR A 51 -16.42 8.62 31.69
CA TYR A 51 -17.70 8.83 31.04
C TYR A 51 -18.67 9.50 32.01
N ASP A 52 -19.12 10.70 31.65
CA ASP A 52 -20.17 11.42 32.36
C ASP A 52 -21.44 11.49 31.52
N ARG A 53 -22.53 10.97 32.08
CA ARG A 53 -23.81 10.82 31.40
C ARG A 53 -24.75 11.95 31.79
N GLY A 54 -25.05 12.83 30.85
CA GLY A 54 -26.13 13.81 30.97
C GLY A 54 -27.42 13.37 30.28
N TYR A 55 -28.49 14.15 30.50
CA TYR A 55 -29.82 13.89 29.92
C TYR A 55 -29.90 14.27 28.42
N LEU A 56 -29.27 15.39 28.03
CA LEU A 56 -29.28 15.92 26.66
C LEU A 56 -27.96 15.73 25.90
N GLY A 57 -26.94 15.23 26.60
CA GLY A 57 -25.61 14.98 26.06
C GLY A 57 -24.75 14.26 27.08
N SER A 58 -23.61 13.76 26.65
CA SER A 58 -22.64 13.05 27.50
C SER A 58 -21.23 13.53 27.16
N THR A 59 -20.29 13.38 28.08
CA THR A 59 -18.87 13.59 27.82
C THR A 59 -18.12 12.31 28.10
N ALA A 60 -17.10 12.02 27.29
CA ALA A 60 -16.25 10.87 27.50
C ALA A 60 -14.79 11.23 27.28
N THR A 61 -13.89 10.51 27.94
CA THR A 61 -12.45 10.53 27.65
C THR A 61 -12.06 9.10 27.29
N THR A 62 -11.48 8.91 26.11
CA THR A 62 -10.82 7.65 25.77
C THR A 62 -9.31 7.85 25.71
N ARG A 63 -8.56 6.79 25.96
CA ARG A 63 -7.10 6.77 25.75
C ARG A 63 -6.79 5.72 24.70
N ILE A 64 -6.06 6.14 23.67
CA ILE A 64 -5.49 5.25 22.67
C ILE A 64 -4.04 5.02 23.07
N THR A 65 -3.65 3.76 23.23
CA THR A 65 -2.29 3.33 23.54
C THR A 65 -1.79 2.46 22.41
N VAL A 66 -0.63 2.79 21.85
CA VAL A 66 0.05 1.95 20.87
C VAL A 66 0.58 0.71 21.59
N VAL A 67 0.23 -0.49 21.11
CA VAL A 67 0.66 -1.76 21.69
C VAL A 67 1.59 -2.56 20.79
N ASP A 68 1.61 -2.28 19.48
CA ASP A 68 2.57 -2.91 18.56
C ASP A 68 4.01 -2.60 19.00
N PRO A 69 4.83 -3.62 19.33
CA PRO A 69 6.19 -3.41 19.81
C PRO A 69 7.09 -2.62 18.85
N GLN A 70 6.87 -2.73 17.53
CA GLN A 70 7.66 -1.96 16.56
C GLN A 70 7.28 -0.49 16.58
N ALA A 71 5.99 -0.17 16.55
CA ALA A 71 5.48 1.19 16.64
C ALA A 71 5.84 1.84 17.98
N LYS A 72 5.77 1.11 19.11
CA LYS A 72 6.23 1.63 20.42
C LYS A 72 7.72 1.96 20.42
N ALA A 73 8.55 1.03 19.93
CA ALA A 73 9.99 1.26 19.83
C ALA A 73 10.34 2.45 18.92
N GLN A 74 9.52 2.70 17.89
CA GLN A 74 9.66 3.87 17.04
C GLN A 74 9.26 5.15 17.78
N LEU A 75 8.11 5.19 18.44
CA LEU A 75 7.67 6.36 19.22
C LEU A 75 8.68 6.73 20.32
N ASP A 76 9.17 5.74 21.07
CA ASP A 76 10.22 5.92 22.09
C ASP A 76 11.50 6.50 21.50
N ALA A 77 11.90 6.06 20.30
CA ALA A 77 13.10 6.54 19.62
C ALA A 77 12.99 8.00 19.16
N TYR A 78 11.78 8.55 19.01
CA TYR A 78 11.52 9.95 18.67
C TYR A 78 11.08 10.80 19.86
N GLY A 79 11.06 10.24 21.08
CA GLY A 79 10.56 10.95 22.26
C GLY A 79 9.06 11.27 22.21
N LEU A 80 8.30 10.61 21.35
CA LEU A 80 6.86 10.79 21.21
C LEU A 80 6.10 9.93 22.23
N PRO A 81 4.96 10.41 22.77
CA PRO A 81 4.16 9.62 23.68
C PRO A 81 3.55 8.40 22.96
N ASP A 82 3.49 7.28 23.66
CA ASP A 82 2.84 6.04 23.18
C ASP A 82 1.35 5.98 23.50
N SER A 83 0.81 7.03 24.16
CA SER A 83 -0.60 7.16 24.49
C SER A 83 -1.13 8.57 24.25
N PHE A 84 -2.35 8.65 23.74
CA PHE A 84 -3.06 9.89 23.44
C PHE A 84 -4.45 9.86 24.07
N GLU A 85 -4.84 10.95 24.73
CA GLU A 85 -6.20 11.11 25.24
C GLU A 85 -7.08 11.82 24.22
N LEU A 86 -8.26 11.25 23.97
CA LEU A 86 -9.30 11.86 23.15
C LEU A 86 -10.45 12.29 24.05
N LYS A 87 -10.83 13.56 23.94
CA LYS A 87 -11.98 14.13 24.64
C LYS A 87 -13.18 14.15 23.70
N HIS A 88 -14.29 13.60 24.16
CA HIS A 88 -15.52 13.46 23.38
C HIS A 88 -16.65 14.27 24.02
N GLN A 89 -17.37 15.03 23.18
CA GLN A 89 -18.64 15.66 23.50
C GLN A 89 -19.73 15.02 22.65
N ILE A 90 -20.75 14.46 23.31
CA ILE A 90 -21.83 13.72 22.67
C ILE A 90 -23.13 14.50 22.89
N SER A 91 -23.87 14.75 21.82
CA SER A 91 -25.15 15.44 21.84
C SER A 91 -26.27 14.53 21.35
N HIS A 92 -27.40 14.54 22.06
CA HIS A 92 -28.57 13.75 21.70
C HIS A 92 -29.56 14.60 20.89
N GLY A 93 -29.67 14.33 19.58
CA GLY A 93 -30.71 14.88 18.72
C GLY A 93 -32.01 14.06 18.79
N MET A 94 -33.09 14.59 18.20
CA MET A 94 -34.38 13.87 18.15
C MET A 94 -34.32 12.59 17.30
N PHE A 95 -33.47 12.57 16.28
CA PHE A 95 -33.33 11.46 15.32
C PHE A 95 -31.86 11.15 14.96
N SER A 96 -30.90 11.67 15.73
CA SER A 96 -29.48 11.46 15.48
C SER A 96 -28.65 11.69 16.75
N LEU A 97 -27.41 11.22 16.71
CA LEU A 97 -26.41 11.44 17.75
C LEU A 97 -25.26 12.22 17.11
N GLY A 98 -24.91 13.37 17.68
CA GLY A 98 -23.76 14.16 17.24
C GLY A 98 -22.57 13.92 18.17
N GLY A 99 -21.39 13.70 17.61
CA GLY A 99 -20.13 13.61 18.34
C GLY A 99 -19.16 14.69 17.90
N GLU A 100 -18.50 15.32 18.86
CA GLU A 100 -17.29 16.12 18.63
C GLU A 100 -16.17 15.49 19.45
N THR A 101 -15.11 15.04 18.79
CA THR A 101 -13.94 14.48 19.46
C THR A 101 -12.72 15.31 19.12
N HIS A 102 -11.85 15.58 20.08
CA HIS A 102 -10.56 16.23 19.85
C HIS A 102 -9.45 15.56 20.67
N VAL A 103 -8.21 15.76 20.23
CA VAL A 103 -7.03 15.33 21.01
C VAL A 103 -6.84 16.28 22.18
N ASP A 104 -6.57 15.75 23.38
CA ASP A 104 -6.29 16.58 24.55
C ASP A 104 -5.06 17.46 24.30
N GLY A 105 -5.17 18.75 24.60
CA GLY A 105 -4.17 19.76 24.28
C GLY A 105 -4.19 20.33 22.85
N TYR A 106 -4.96 19.73 21.92
CA TYR A 106 -5.06 20.15 20.51
C TYR A 106 -6.52 20.22 20.03
N PRO A 107 -7.33 21.17 20.55
CA PRO A 107 -8.77 21.26 20.26
C PRO A 107 -9.09 21.55 18.79
N GLU A 108 -8.15 22.11 18.03
CA GLU A 108 -8.25 22.32 16.58
C GLU A 108 -8.16 21.03 15.77
N LEU A 109 -7.53 19.98 16.32
CA LEU A 109 -7.57 18.64 15.76
C LEU A 109 -8.86 17.99 16.23
N LYS A 110 -9.95 18.17 15.48
CA LYS A 110 -11.27 17.65 15.86
C LYS A 110 -11.95 16.84 14.77
N LEU A 111 -12.63 15.78 15.19
CA LEU A 111 -13.50 14.95 14.36
C LEU A 111 -14.95 15.19 14.78
N ILE A 112 -15.78 15.54 13.81
CA ILE A 112 -17.23 15.66 13.96
C ILE A 112 -17.88 14.41 13.39
N THR A 113 -18.79 13.79 14.13
CA THR A 113 -19.56 12.63 13.69
C THR A 113 -21.05 12.86 13.84
N THR A 114 -21.84 12.26 12.96
CA THR A 114 -23.30 12.22 13.07
C THR A 114 -23.80 10.82 12.76
N THR A 115 -24.31 10.14 13.78
CA THR A 115 -24.91 8.80 13.66
C THR A 115 -26.42 8.93 13.52
N GLN A 116 -26.97 8.38 12.45
CA GLN A 116 -28.41 8.35 12.18
C GLN A 116 -29.08 7.16 12.89
N LEU A 117 -30.42 7.15 12.98
CA LEU A 117 -31.18 6.06 13.61
C LEU A 117 -30.96 4.68 12.96
N ASN A 118 -30.57 4.63 11.70
CA ASN A 118 -30.23 3.38 11.01
C ASN A 118 -28.83 2.86 11.38
N GLY A 119 -28.08 3.60 12.22
CA GLY A 119 -26.74 3.27 12.68
C GLY A 119 -25.60 3.68 11.72
N ASN A 120 -25.91 4.28 10.57
CA ASN A 120 -24.89 4.83 9.69
C ASN A 120 -24.32 6.12 10.31
N THR A 121 -23.01 6.29 10.20
CA THR A 121 -22.29 7.44 10.75
C THR A 121 -21.59 8.20 9.65
N GLU A 122 -21.89 9.49 9.55
CA GLU A 122 -21.11 10.45 8.76
C GLU A 122 -20.03 11.05 9.64
N PHE A 123 -18.86 11.33 9.06
CA PHE A 123 -17.76 11.99 9.76
C PHE A 123 -17.13 13.09 8.91
N ASN A 124 -16.65 14.13 9.57
CA ASN A 124 -15.89 15.22 8.95
C ASN A 124 -14.86 15.79 9.93
N SER A 125 -13.69 16.15 9.43
CA SER A 125 -12.64 16.85 10.14
C SER A 125 -11.99 17.84 9.19
N ASP A 126 -11.90 19.10 9.62
CA ASP A 126 -11.15 20.14 8.94
C ASP A 126 -10.07 20.60 9.91
N MET A 127 -8.81 20.34 9.58
CA MET A 127 -7.67 20.61 10.43
C MET A 127 -6.88 21.80 9.85
N PRO A 128 -6.74 22.90 10.60
CA PRO A 128 -5.93 24.02 10.16
C PRO A 128 -4.44 23.64 10.19
N ALA A 129 -3.62 24.39 9.44
CA ALA A 129 -2.19 24.18 9.42
C ALA A 129 -1.58 24.24 10.83
N GLN A 130 -0.65 23.33 11.12
CA GLN A 130 0.06 23.17 12.39
C GLN A 130 1.56 23.21 12.17
N GLU A 131 2.29 23.69 13.16
CA GLU A 131 3.75 23.65 13.20
C GLU A 131 4.18 23.12 14.56
N PHE A 132 5.02 22.10 14.53
CA PHE A 132 5.61 21.50 15.72
C PHE A 132 7.11 21.71 15.68
N THR A 133 7.67 22.29 16.75
CA THR A 133 9.12 22.50 16.89
C THR A 133 9.64 21.60 17.99
N PHE A 134 10.77 20.96 17.73
CA PHE A 134 11.43 20.05 18.66
C PHE A 134 12.79 20.62 19.08
N GLN A 135 13.14 20.50 20.36
CA GLN A 135 14.43 20.95 20.87
C GLN A 135 15.38 19.75 20.99
N ASP A 136 16.60 19.88 20.45
CA ASP A 136 17.67 18.88 20.49
C ASP A 136 17.39 17.58 19.69
N ASP A 137 16.46 17.60 18.74
CA ASP A 137 16.11 16.46 17.88
C ASP A 137 16.73 16.53 16.47
N GLU A 138 16.81 15.37 15.78
CA GLU A 138 17.30 15.28 14.39
C GLU A 138 16.39 16.04 13.40
N VAL A 139 15.10 16.13 13.74
CA VAL A 139 14.07 16.94 13.07
C VAL A 139 13.82 18.18 13.93
N GLU A 140 14.05 19.37 13.39
CA GLU A 140 13.85 20.64 14.11
C GLU A 140 12.37 21.06 14.09
N SER A 141 11.71 20.88 12.94
CA SER A 141 10.29 21.20 12.79
C SER A 141 9.55 20.26 11.87
N ILE A 142 8.26 20.09 12.18
CA ILE A 142 7.27 19.45 11.32
C ILE A 142 6.17 20.47 11.04
N SER A 143 5.98 20.80 9.78
CA SER A 143 4.90 21.67 9.31
C SER A 143 3.84 20.84 8.59
N ILE A 144 2.62 20.86 9.12
CA ILE A 144 1.45 20.19 8.52
C ILE A 144 0.55 21.27 7.94
N GLY A 145 0.26 21.21 6.66
CA GLY A 145 -0.67 22.11 5.98
C GLY A 145 -2.13 21.82 6.35
N GLU A 146 -3.03 22.65 5.84
CA GLU A 146 -4.47 22.41 5.99
C GLU A 146 -4.83 21.01 5.45
N SER A 147 -5.69 20.30 6.19
CA SER A 147 -6.16 18.98 5.80
C SER A 147 -7.65 18.80 6.08
N SER A 148 -8.28 17.92 5.31
CA SER A 148 -9.69 17.58 5.44
C SER A 148 -9.87 16.07 5.37
N LEU A 149 -10.73 15.52 6.21
CA LEU A 149 -11.20 14.14 6.15
C LEU A 149 -12.71 14.15 6.24
N LYS A 150 -13.40 13.55 5.27
CA LYS A 150 -14.86 13.40 5.29
C LYS A 150 -15.24 12.01 4.81
N GLY A 151 -16.41 11.53 5.23
CA GLY A 151 -16.87 10.23 4.77
C GLY A 151 -18.07 9.69 5.55
N SER A 152 -18.34 8.41 5.33
CA SER A 152 -19.37 7.68 6.05
C SER A 152 -18.99 6.23 6.29
N ILE A 153 -19.50 5.67 7.37
CA ILE A 153 -19.42 4.25 7.68
C ILE A 153 -20.83 3.70 7.90
N SER A 154 -21.14 2.59 7.23
CA SER A 154 -22.39 1.88 7.41
C SER A 154 -22.33 0.89 8.57
N VAL A 155 -23.49 0.47 9.08
CA VAL A 155 -23.58 -0.62 10.07
C VAL A 155 -22.98 -1.95 9.62
N LEU A 156 -22.78 -2.13 8.32
CA LEU A 156 -22.17 -3.32 7.73
C LEU A 156 -20.65 -3.19 7.56
N GLY A 157 -20.03 -2.11 8.06
CA GLY A 157 -18.59 -1.89 7.95
C GLY A 157 -18.13 -1.36 6.59
N LYS A 158 -19.05 -1.03 5.69
CA LYS A 158 -18.72 -0.33 4.44
C LYS A 158 -18.32 1.12 4.75
N LEU A 159 -17.11 1.50 4.36
CA LEU A 159 -16.49 2.80 4.50
C LEU A 159 -16.49 3.51 3.14
N ASP A 160 -16.83 4.80 3.17
CA ASP A 160 -16.62 5.77 2.10
C ASP A 160 -15.85 6.93 2.73
N TYR A 161 -14.73 7.35 2.13
CA TYR A 161 -13.94 8.45 2.63
C TYR A 161 -13.23 9.23 1.53
N ASP A 162 -12.95 10.49 1.85
CA ASP A 162 -12.20 11.45 1.05
C ASP A 162 -11.32 12.25 2.03
N PHE A 163 -10.02 12.19 1.78
CA PHE A 163 -8.95 12.79 2.57
C PHE A 163 -8.09 13.66 1.67
N SER A 164 -7.73 14.85 2.16
CA SER A 164 -6.76 15.72 1.51
C SER A 164 -5.87 16.41 2.54
N MET A 165 -4.60 16.62 2.21
CA MET A 165 -3.62 17.36 2.99
C MET A 165 -2.78 18.20 2.04
N ALA A 166 -2.79 19.52 2.24
CA ALA A 166 -2.15 20.47 1.34
C ALA A 166 -0.63 20.28 1.29
N ARG A 167 0.00 20.06 2.45
CA ARG A 167 1.45 19.91 2.57
C ARG A 167 1.83 19.19 3.85
N LEU A 168 2.97 18.52 3.83
CA LEU A 168 3.72 18.07 4.97
C LEU A 168 5.19 18.41 4.72
N GLU A 169 5.84 19.10 5.64
CA GLU A 169 7.25 19.44 5.56
C GLU A 169 7.96 19.07 6.85
N LEU A 170 9.18 18.54 6.70
CA LEU A 170 10.08 18.18 7.79
C LEU A 170 11.40 18.91 7.56
N ASP A 171 11.77 19.76 8.51
CA ASP A 171 13.06 20.42 8.53
C ASP A 171 13.99 19.67 9.47
N TYR A 172 15.19 19.33 8.99
CA TYR A 172 16.19 18.61 9.75
C TYR A 172 17.28 19.53 10.28
N ALA A 173 17.88 19.18 11.42
CA ALA A 173 18.95 19.95 12.06
C ALA A 173 20.21 20.10 11.20
N ASN A 174 20.38 19.25 10.19
CA ASN A 174 21.47 19.36 9.22
C ASN A 174 21.19 20.35 8.07
N GLY A 175 20.00 20.98 8.04
CA GLY A 175 19.54 21.88 6.99
C GLY A 175 18.80 21.20 5.83
N THR A 176 18.74 19.87 5.79
CA THR A 176 17.93 19.14 4.80
C THR A 176 16.44 19.42 5.05
N VAL A 177 15.68 19.52 3.95
CA VAL A 177 14.22 19.63 4.02
C VAL A 177 13.59 18.53 3.20
N MET A 178 12.58 17.90 3.75
CA MET A 178 11.73 16.93 3.08
C MET A 178 10.31 17.47 3.01
N SER A 179 9.72 17.51 1.84
CA SER A 179 8.36 18.01 1.65
C SER A 179 7.51 17.06 0.80
N PHE A 180 6.25 16.96 1.18
CA PHE A 180 5.18 16.27 0.48
C PHE A 180 4.09 17.29 0.23
N ASN A 181 3.61 17.42 -1.01
CA ASN A 181 2.62 18.39 -1.42
C ASN A 181 1.42 17.68 -2.02
N GLY A 182 0.22 18.15 -1.68
CA GLY A 182 -1.03 17.68 -2.27
C GLY A 182 -1.26 16.18 -2.08
N LEU A 183 -1.20 15.70 -0.83
CA LEU A 183 -1.56 14.33 -0.52
C LEU A 183 -3.09 14.21 -0.56
N THR A 184 -3.59 13.28 -1.38
CA THR A 184 -5.02 12.97 -1.47
C THR A 184 -5.23 11.47 -1.33
N SER A 185 -6.33 11.09 -0.69
CA SER A 185 -6.76 9.70 -0.62
C SER A 185 -8.27 9.63 -0.64
N ALA A 186 -8.85 8.74 -1.43
CA ALA A 186 -10.28 8.49 -1.40
C ALA A 186 -10.54 7.01 -1.57
N GLY A 187 -11.62 6.50 -0.99
CA GLY A 187 -11.94 5.09 -1.15
C GLY A 187 -13.34 4.72 -0.72
N VAL A 188 -13.86 3.67 -1.35
CA VAL A 188 -15.14 3.05 -1.04
C VAL A 188 -14.96 1.54 -0.97
N GLY A 189 -15.21 0.95 0.19
CA GLY A 189 -14.92 -0.47 0.43
C GLY A 189 -15.24 -0.93 1.84
N SER A 190 -14.78 -2.12 2.18
CA SER A 190 -14.85 -2.68 3.53
C SER A 190 -13.49 -3.26 3.91
N PHE A 191 -13.16 -3.22 5.19
CA PHE A 191 -12.08 -4.02 5.74
C PHE A 191 -12.65 -5.37 6.19
N GLU A 192 -12.23 -6.44 5.53
CA GLU A 192 -12.60 -7.81 5.89
C GLU A 192 -11.32 -8.60 6.19
N GLN A 193 -11.21 -9.15 7.41
CA GLN A 193 -10.08 -10.00 7.81
C GLN A 193 -8.71 -9.35 7.51
N SER A 194 -8.60 -8.04 7.78
CA SER A 194 -7.43 -7.19 7.52
C SER A 194 -7.10 -6.90 6.05
N MET A 195 -8.00 -7.18 5.12
CA MET A 195 -7.87 -6.81 3.71
C MET A 195 -8.86 -5.69 3.38
N TRP A 196 -8.41 -4.71 2.60
CA TRP A 196 -9.31 -3.77 1.96
C TRP A 196 -9.97 -4.46 0.76
N LEU A 197 -11.30 -4.46 0.73
CA LEU A 197 -12.12 -4.90 -0.41
C LEU A 197 -12.89 -3.69 -0.94
N GLY A 198 -12.52 -3.22 -2.12
CA GLY A 198 -13.17 -2.07 -2.75
C GLY A 198 -12.19 -1.24 -3.57
N GLN A 199 -12.53 0.03 -3.77
CA GLN A 199 -11.74 0.96 -4.57
C GLN A 199 -11.04 1.96 -3.66
N GLN A 200 -9.76 2.22 -3.93
CA GLN A 200 -8.98 3.23 -3.24
C GLN A 200 -8.07 3.95 -4.23
N THR A 201 -7.99 5.27 -4.11
CA THR A 201 -7.09 6.12 -4.89
C THR A 201 -6.21 6.91 -3.92
N LEU A 202 -4.91 6.92 -4.16
CA LEU A 202 -3.92 7.75 -3.49
C LEU A 202 -3.31 8.69 -4.52
N GLY A 203 -3.11 9.95 -4.17
CA GLY A 203 -2.45 10.94 -5.02
C GLY A 203 -1.44 11.74 -4.20
N LEU A 204 -0.32 12.09 -4.83
CA LEU A 204 0.66 13.03 -4.29
C LEU A 204 1.12 13.93 -5.42
N ASP A 205 0.85 15.22 -5.28
CA ASP A 205 1.22 16.20 -6.31
C ASP A 205 2.74 16.36 -6.40
N GLY A 206 3.45 16.35 -5.27
CA GLY A 206 4.90 16.49 -5.27
C GLY A 206 5.58 15.93 -4.02
N PHE A 207 6.78 15.39 -4.19
CA PHE A 207 7.72 15.03 -3.15
C PHE A 207 9.09 15.61 -3.49
N LEU A 208 9.70 16.29 -2.52
CA LEU A 208 10.97 16.95 -2.71
C LEU A 208 11.86 16.74 -1.48
N VAL A 209 13.11 16.36 -1.73
CA VAL A 209 14.19 16.41 -0.73
C VAL A 209 15.21 17.43 -1.20
N SER A 210 15.47 18.46 -0.40
CA SER A 210 16.48 19.47 -0.68
C SER A 210 17.62 19.43 0.33
N ASP A 211 18.83 19.73 -0.12
CA ASP A 211 20.01 19.86 0.72
C ASP A 211 19.98 21.19 1.54
N PRO A 212 21.00 21.45 2.38
CA PRO A 212 21.08 22.68 3.17
C PRO A 212 21.19 23.97 2.35
N GLU A 213 21.60 23.89 1.07
CA GLU A 213 21.62 25.00 0.12
C GLU A 213 20.30 25.14 -0.64
N ARG A 214 19.28 24.33 -0.28
CA ARG A 214 17.95 24.25 -0.91
C ARG A 214 18.01 23.75 -2.36
N VAL A 215 19.06 23.01 -2.72
CA VAL A 215 19.17 22.33 -4.01
C VAL A 215 18.41 21.00 -3.93
N ALA A 216 17.52 20.75 -4.90
CA ALA A 216 16.79 19.49 -4.99
C ALA A 216 17.75 18.32 -5.22
N ILE A 217 17.69 17.32 -4.35
CA ILE A 217 18.46 16.06 -4.45
C ILE A 217 17.60 14.98 -5.11
N VAL A 218 16.31 14.96 -4.75
CA VAL A 218 15.30 14.05 -5.27
C VAL A 218 14.01 14.84 -5.41
N GLU A 219 13.37 14.71 -6.56
CA GLU A 219 12.06 15.27 -6.85
C GLU A 219 11.18 14.22 -7.53
N MET A 220 9.91 14.19 -7.16
CA MET A 220 8.91 13.28 -7.70
C MET A 220 7.58 14.03 -7.79
N ASN A 221 6.96 14.07 -8.97
CA ASN A 221 5.76 14.85 -9.22
C ASN A 221 4.64 13.99 -9.82
N GLY A 222 3.40 14.27 -9.41
CA GLY A 222 2.19 13.68 -10.01
C GLY A 222 2.02 12.18 -9.78
N MET A 223 2.42 11.67 -8.60
CA MET A 223 2.20 10.25 -8.28
C MET A 223 0.71 10.00 -8.06
N LYS A 224 0.16 8.98 -8.73
CA LYS A 224 -1.18 8.46 -8.46
C LYS A 224 -1.14 6.95 -8.36
N TYR A 225 -1.85 6.41 -7.38
CA TYR A 225 -2.00 4.99 -7.20
C TYR A 225 -3.48 4.64 -7.04
N GLN A 226 -3.96 3.69 -7.83
CA GLN A 226 -5.33 3.21 -7.79
C GLN A 226 -5.31 1.72 -7.49
N LEU A 227 -6.15 1.32 -6.55
CA LEU A 227 -6.35 -0.04 -6.10
C LEU A 227 -7.83 -0.37 -6.26
N GLU A 228 -8.12 -1.51 -6.88
CA GLU A 228 -9.44 -2.11 -6.88
C GLU A 228 -9.32 -3.57 -6.51
N THR A 229 -9.88 -3.95 -5.36
CA THR A 229 -9.86 -5.31 -4.85
C THR A 229 -11.27 -5.86 -4.70
N GLY A 230 -11.42 -7.16 -4.88
CA GLY A 230 -12.71 -7.81 -4.77
C GLY A 230 -12.63 -9.30 -4.53
N GLU A 231 -13.80 -9.87 -4.25
CA GLU A 231 -14.02 -11.29 -4.06
C GLU A 231 -15.01 -11.79 -5.10
N ASP A 232 -14.68 -12.90 -5.76
CA ASP A 232 -15.67 -13.72 -6.44
C ASP A 232 -16.26 -14.73 -5.46
N LYS A 233 -17.47 -14.44 -4.98
CA LYS A 233 -18.22 -15.28 -4.04
C LYS A 233 -18.62 -16.65 -4.60
N THR A 234 -18.59 -16.82 -5.92
CA THR A 234 -18.95 -18.09 -6.59
C THR A 234 -17.80 -19.08 -6.50
N THR A 235 -16.57 -18.58 -6.71
CA THR A 235 -15.35 -19.39 -6.71
C THR A 235 -14.58 -19.30 -5.40
N ASN A 236 -14.99 -18.42 -4.48
CA ASN A 236 -14.31 -18.08 -3.23
C ASN A 236 -12.87 -17.59 -3.48
N THR A 237 -12.69 -16.76 -4.51
CA THR A 237 -11.38 -16.26 -4.91
C THR A 237 -11.26 -14.75 -4.77
N LEU A 238 -10.03 -14.27 -4.57
CA LEU A 238 -9.67 -12.86 -4.48
C LEU A 238 -9.07 -12.37 -5.80
N GLN A 239 -9.32 -11.09 -6.10
CA GLN A 239 -8.74 -10.39 -7.23
C GLN A 239 -8.39 -8.94 -6.87
N GLY A 240 -7.42 -8.38 -7.60
CA GLY A 240 -6.95 -7.02 -7.44
C GLY A 240 -6.40 -6.45 -8.74
N ASP A 241 -6.80 -5.23 -9.05
CA ASP A 241 -6.22 -4.37 -10.09
C ASP A 241 -5.47 -3.21 -9.41
N TYR A 242 -4.26 -2.96 -9.88
CA TYR A 242 -3.30 -2.02 -9.31
C TYR A 242 -2.77 -1.13 -10.43
N HIS A 243 -2.89 0.19 -10.28
CA HIS A 243 -2.43 1.14 -11.28
C HIS A 243 -1.63 2.25 -10.62
N LEU A 244 -0.34 2.31 -10.92
CA LEU A 244 0.59 3.33 -10.46
C LEU A 244 0.99 4.20 -11.66
N THR A 245 0.81 5.51 -11.53
CA THR A 245 1.37 6.49 -12.47
C THR A 245 2.28 7.45 -11.74
N LEU A 246 3.31 7.93 -12.43
CA LEU A 246 4.17 9.00 -11.98
C LEU A 246 4.57 9.87 -13.17
N ASP A 247 4.28 11.16 -13.07
CA ASP A 247 4.50 12.09 -14.18
C ASP A 247 6.00 12.36 -14.38
N GLU A 248 6.71 12.63 -13.28
CA GLU A 248 8.14 12.95 -13.32
C GLU A 248 8.86 12.48 -12.05
N PHE A 249 10.08 12.01 -12.24
CA PHE A 249 11.06 11.70 -11.21
C PHE A 249 12.40 12.26 -11.65
N SER A 250 13.11 12.93 -10.75
CA SER A 250 14.49 13.34 -11.00
C SER A 250 15.33 13.20 -9.74
N ASN A 251 16.61 12.93 -9.95
CA ASN A 251 17.62 12.98 -8.92
C ASN A 251 18.94 13.51 -9.52
N VAL A 252 20.01 13.46 -8.72
CA VAL A 252 21.35 13.89 -9.16
C VAL A 252 21.95 13.05 -10.30
N ASP A 253 21.40 11.86 -10.58
CA ASP A 253 21.93 10.89 -11.54
C ASP A 253 21.14 10.83 -12.85
N GLY A 254 19.89 11.29 -12.89
CA GLY A 254 19.06 11.29 -14.10
C GLY A 254 17.59 11.62 -13.86
N GLU A 255 16.81 11.55 -14.95
CA GLU A 255 15.37 11.81 -14.97
C GLU A 255 14.58 10.64 -15.57
N ALA A 256 13.38 10.43 -15.03
CA ALA A 256 12.39 9.52 -15.58
C ALA A 256 11.01 10.19 -15.62
N GLN A 257 10.24 9.93 -16.66
CA GLN A 257 8.94 10.57 -16.89
C GLN A 257 7.92 9.54 -17.37
N ASN A 258 6.64 9.90 -17.23
CA ASN A 258 5.50 9.15 -17.77
C ASN A 258 5.50 7.66 -17.37
N LEU A 259 5.85 7.38 -16.11
CA LEU A 259 5.76 6.01 -15.59
C LEU A 259 4.28 5.62 -15.49
N ASP A 260 3.93 4.49 -16.08
CA ASP A 260 2.59 3.90 -16.06
C ASP A 260 2.73 2.39 -15.86
N LEU A 261 2.32 1.91 -14.68
CA LEU A 261 2.36 0.52 -14.27
C LEU A 261 0.94 0.05 -13.95
N GLN A 262 0.45 -0.92 -14.73
CA GLN A 262 -0.85 -1.55 -14.55
C GLN A 262 -0.66 -3.04 -14.31
N PHE A 263 -0.94 -3.47 -13.08
CA PHE A 263 -0.81 -4.83 -12.62
C PHE A 263 -2.16 -5.40 -12.19
N THR A 264 -2.40 -6.66 -12.51
CA THR A 264 -3.61 -7.40 -12.12
C THR A 264 -3.20 -8.72 -11.52
N ALA A 265 -3.85 -9.11 -10.44
CA ALA A 265 -3.66 -10.38 -9.78
C ALA A 265 -5.03 -10.96 -9.41
N GLY A 266 -5.26 -12.25 -9.63
CA GLY A 266 -6.56 -12.84 -9.31
C GLY A 266 -6.60 -14.36 -9.34
N GLY A 267 -7.70 -14.93 -8.86
CA GLY A 267 -7.91 -16.37 -8.75
C GLY A 267 -7.38 -16.98 -7.45
N PHE A 268 -6.83 -16.17 -6.53
CA PHE A 268 -6.30 -16.68 -5.28
C PHE A 268 -7.41 -17.19 -4.37
N ASP A 269 -7.30 -18.43 -3.90
CA ASP A 269 -8.20 -18.98 -2.88
C ASP A 269 -8.21 -18.06 -1.63
N LYS A 270 -9.39 -17.55 -1.27
CA LYS A 270 -9.55 -16.57 -0.20
C LYS A 270 -9.08 -17.12 1.15
N ASP A 271 -9.48 -18.34 1.48
CA ASP A 271 -9.22 -18.92 2.78
C ASP A 271 -7.72 -19.22 2.96
N ALA A 272 -7.08 -19.76 1.92
CA ALA A 272 -5.65 -20.02 1.92
C ALA A 272 -4.81 -18.73 1.95
N PHE A 273 -5.22 -17.70 1.21
CA PHE A 273 -4.56 -16.39 1.23
C PHE A 273 -4.59 -15.78 2.63
N LEU A 274 -5.75 -15.79 3.28
CA LEU A 274 -5.94 -15.27 4.63
C LEU A 274 -5.13 -16.04 5.66
N ALA A 275 -5.13 -17.38 5.58
CA ALA A 275 -4.34 -18.21 6.48
C ALA A 275 -2.83 -17.89 6.37
N LEU A 276 -2.30 -17.72 5.15
CA LEU A 276 -0.90 -17.34 4.94
C LEU A 276 -0.59 -15.93 5.44
N SER A 277 -1.48 -14.97 5.22
CA SER A 277 -1.36 -13.61 5.74
C SER A 277 -1.30 -13.61 7.27
N ASP A 278 -2.16 -14.37 7.93
CA ASP A 278 -2.19 -14.46 9.39
C ASP A 278 -0.93 -15.14 9.94
N MET A 279 -0.44 -16.19 9.28
CA MET A 279 0.84 -16.82 9.63
C MET A 279 2.01 -15.84 9.52
N TYR A 280 2.05 -15.03 8.45
CA TYR A 280 3.09 -14.02 8.27
C TYR A 280 3.06 -12.96 9.38
N LYS A 281 1.87 -12.47 9.75
CA LYS A 281 1.72 -11.49 10.84
C LYS A 281 2.13 -12.04 12.21
N GLN A 282 1.87 -13.32 12.46
CA GLN A 282 2.13 -13.96 13.74
C GLN A 282 3.56 -14.46 13.90
N SER A 283 4.37 -14.46 12.83
CA SER A 283 5.75 -14.93 12.86
C SER A 283 6.75 -13.79 12.61
N PRO A 284 7.29 -13.17 13.69
CA PRO A 284 8.31 -12.12 13.59
C PRO A 284 9.58 -12.56 12.87
N MET A 285 9.86 -13.86 12.83
CA MET A 285 10.93 -14.48 12.06
C MET A 285 10.42 -15.79 11.48
N TRP A 286 10.26 -15.84 10.16
CA TRP A 286 9.82 -17.02 9.45
C TRP A 286 10.79 -18.19 9.65
N THR A 287 10.30 -19.29 10.22
CA THR A 287 11.11 -20.49 10.51
C THR A 287 10.88 -21.62 9.50
N ASP A 288 11.73 -22.65 9.55
CA ASP A 288 11.51 -23.88 8.78
C ASP A 288 10.19 -24.57 9.17
N GLU A 289 9.78 -24.49 10.44
CA GLU A 289 8.51 -25.04 10.91
C GLU A 289 7.31 -24.27 10.32
N ASP A 290 7.41 -22.95 10.22
CA ASP A 290 6.39 -22.11 9.58
C ASP A 290 6.27 -22.44 8.09
N THR A 291 7.41 -22.71 7.44
CA THR A 291 7.43 -23.17 6.05
C THR A 291 6.65 -24.46 5.88
N VAL A 292 6.87 -25.46 6.74
CA VAL A 292 6.14 -26.74 6.68
C VAL A 292 4.63 -26.54 6.91
N LYS A 293 4.25 -25.63 7.82
CA LYS A 293 2.84 -25.29 8.07
C LYS A 293 2.19 -24.52 6.93
N ALA A 294 2.97 -23.76 6.16
CA ALA A 294 2.49 -22.95 5.06
C ALA A 294 2.23 -23.79 3.80
N LEU A 295 2.99 -24.88 3.59
CA LEU A 295 2.90 -25.72 2.39
C LEU A 295 1.46 -26.13 2.00
N PRO A 296 0.59 -26.60 2.92
CA PRO A 296 -0.79 -26.93 2.57
C PRO A 296 -1.61 -25.72 2.09
N GLN A 297 -1.34 -24.52 2.60
CA GLN A 297 -2.02 -23.30 2.17
C GLN A 297 -1.48 -22.83 0.81
N VAL A 298 -0.18 -23.02 0.57
CA VAL A 298 0.42 -22.79 -0.75
C VAL A 298 -0.17 -23.75 -1.78
N ASP A 299 -0.37 -25.03 -1.44
CA ASP A 299 -1.06 -25.99 -2.29
C ASP A 299 -2.49 -25.53 -2.61
N ALA A 300 -3.26 -25.13 -1.59
CA ALA A 300 -4.63 -24.66 -1.77
C ALA A 300 -4.72 -23.40 -2.67
N LEU A 301 -3.80 -22.45 -2.50
CA LEU A 301 -3.68 -21.29 -3.37
C LEU A 301 -3.42 -21.68 -4.83
N LEU A 302 -2.51 -22.62 -5.06
CA LEU A 302 -2.12 -23.04 -6.41
C LEU A 302 -3.19 -23.89 -7.09
N GLN A 303 -3.92 -24.71 -6.33
CA GLN A 303 -4.96 -25.61 -6.85
C GLN A 303 -6.10 -24.86 -7.53
N LYS A 304 -6.53 -23.71 -7.00
CA LYS A 304 -7.59 -22.89 -7.61
C LYS A 304 -7.18 -22.21 -8.92
N GLY A 305 -5.88 -22.30 -9.26
CA GLY A 305 -5.28 -21.52 -10.32
C GLY A 305 -5.09 -20.08 -9.92
N PHE A 306 -4.30 -19.35 -10.69
CA PHE A 306 -4.14 -17.91 -10.50
C PHE A 306 -3.83 -17.24 -11.82
N HIS A 307 -4.06 -15.94 -11.85
CA HIS A 307 -3.71 -15.08 -12.95
C HIS A 307 -2.92 -13.88 -12.43
N LEU A 308 -1.74 -13.66 -13.00
CA LEU A 308 -0.94 -12.47 -12.79
C LEU A 308 -0.71 -11.80 -14.14
N SER A 309 -0.86 -10.49 -14.22
CA SER A 309 -0.56 -9.74 -15.43
C SER A 309 0.01 -8.38 -15.12
N LEU A 310 1.09 -8.03 -15.80
CA LEU A 310 1.49 -6.66 -16.03
C LEU A 310 0.88 -6.24 -17.38
N LYS A 311 -0.28 -5.59 -17.35
CA LYS A 311 -0.96 -5.11 -18.56
C LYS A 311 -0.11 -4.07 -19.28
N LYS A 312 0.56 -3.22 -18.50
CA LYS A 312 1.45 -2.18 -19.00
C LYS A 312 2.50 -1.84 -17.94
N PHE A 313 3.74 -1.70 -18.37
CA PHE A 313 4.77 -0.95 -17.67
C PHE A 313 5.50 -0.13 -18.70
N SER A 314 5.31 1.18 -18.65
CA SER A 314 5.89 2.16 -19.57
C SER A 314 6.66 3.16 -18.76
N VAL A 315 7.82 3.59 -19.24
CA VAL A 315 8.59 4.69 -18.63
C VAL A 315 9.51 5.33 -19.67
N ASP A 316 9.61 6.64 -19.63
CA ASP A 316 10.63 7.41 -20.34
C ASP A 316 11.79 7.65 -19.38
N VAL A 317 13.02 7.38 -19.82
CA VAL A 317 14.26 7.63 -19.05
C VAL A 317 15.19 8.45 -19.93
N ASP A 318 15.47 9.68 -19.50
CA ASP A 318 16.11 10.71 -20.32
C ASP A 318 15.41 10.85 -21.70
N MET A 319 16.12 10.54 -22.79
CA MET A 319 15.57 10.53 -24.16
C MET A 319 15.05 9.15 -24.62
N GLY A 320 15.21 8.12 -23.79
CA GLY A 320 14.86 6.75 -24.09
C GLY A 320 13.48 6.35 -23.57
N HIS A 321 12.88 5.35 -24.20
CA HIS A 321 11.60 4.76 -23.82
C HIS A 321 11.73 3.25 -23.57
N PHE A 322 11.00 2.75 -22.58
CA PHE A 322 10.85 1.34 -22.25
C PHE A 322 9.39 0.97 -22.04
N ASP A 323 8.97 -0.15 -22.64
CA ASP A 323 7.66 -0.76 -22.47
C ASP A 323 7.79 -2.24 -22.12
N SER A 324 6.90 -2.74 -21.26
CA SER A 324 6.76 -4.16 -20.96
C SER A 324 5.31 -4.51 -20.66
N SER A 325 4.90 -5.70 -21.09
CA SER A 325 3.65 -6.33 -20.68
C SER A 325 3.85 -7.83 -20.54
N TRP A 326 3.24 -8.44 -19.54
CA TRP A 326 3.21 -9.88 -19.43
C TRP A 326 1.92 -10.37 -18.79
N ASP A 327 1.58 -11.62 -19.07
CA ASP A 327 0.43 -12.35 -18.58
C ASP A 327 0.92 -13.75 -18.24
N ILE A 328 0.64 -14.21 -17.04
CA ILE A 328 0.92 -15.55 -16.55
C ILE A 328 -0.38 -16.10 -15.95
N ARG A 329 -0.72 -17.32 -16.32
CA ARG A 329 -1.90 -18.04 -15.84
C ARG A 329 -1.51 -19.44 -15.45
N LEU A 330 -1.89 -19.83 -14.24
CA LEU A 330 -1.96 -21.22 -13.82
C LEU A 330 -3.44 -21.62 -13.80
N PRO A 331 -3.88 -22.60 -14.59
CA PRO A 331 -5.25 -23.09 -14.53
C PRO A 331 -5.52 -23.87 -13.24
N GLU A 332 -6.80 -24.02 -12.87
CA GLU A 332 -7.22 -24.88 -11.75
C GLU A 332 -6.74 -26.32 -11.96
N ASN A 333 -6.18 -26.94 -10.91
CA ASN A 333 -5.70 -28.31 -10.92
C ASN A 333 -6.09 -29.07 -9.64
N GLU A 334 -6.23 -30.39 -9.75
CA GLU A 334 -6.65 -31.27 -8.63
C GLU A 334 -5.45 -31.95 -7.93
N GLU A 335 -4.21 -31.74 -8.41
CA GLU A 335 -3.01 -32.37 -7.85
C GLU A 335 -2.31 -31.47 -6.81
N ASN A 336 -1.58 -32.06 -5.86
CA ASN A 336 -0.77 -31.30 -4.90
C ASN A 336 0.43 -30.67 -5.60
N SER A 337 0.23 -29.42 -6.00
CA SER A 337 1.11 -28.59 -6.80
C SER A 337 2.53 -28.43 -6.22
N THR A 338 2.69 -28.35 -4.90
CA THR A 338 4.01 -28.21 -4.24
C THR A 338 4.86 -29.49 -4.27
N GLN A 339 4.26 -30.66 -4.52
CA GLN A 339 4.98 -31.94 -4.59
C GLN A 339 5.70 -32.14 -5.94
N ASP A 340 5.24 -31.47 -6.99
CA ASP A 340 5.79 -31.57 -8.33
C ASP A 340 5.80 -30.21 -9.03
N PHE A 341 6.76 -29.37 -8.61
CA PHE A 341 6.99 -28.05 -9.20
C PHE A 341 7.20 -28.11 -10.72
N PHE A 342 7.70 -29.22 -11.26
CA PHE A 342 7.90 -29.33 -12.71
C PHE A 342 6.57 -29.42 -13.46
N LYS A 343 5.63 -30.22 -12.97
CA LYS A 343 4.27 -30.26 -13.54
C LYS A 343 3.55 -28.92 -13.48
N LEU A 344 3.76 -28.16 -12.41
CA LEU A 344 3.22 -26.80 -12.32
C LEU A 344 3.71 -25.91 -13.45
N LEU A 345 5.02 -25.90 -13.72
CA LEU A 345 5.61 -25.11 -14.81
C LEU A 345 5.08 -25.53 -16.19
N GLU A 346 4.78 -26.82 -16.38
CA GLU A 346 4.19 -27.32 -17.62
C GLU A 346 2.77 -26.79 -17.87
N GLN A 347 2.01 -26.54 -16.80
CA GLN A 347 0.64 -26.04 -16.87
C GLN A 347 0.56 -24.52 -17.02
N MET A 348 1.62 -23.80 -16.66
CA MET A 348 1.64 -22.34 -16.81
C MET A 348 1.55 -21.94 -18.28
N GLN A 349 0.72 -20.94 -18.52
CA GLN A 349 0.53 -20.32 -19.82
C GLN A 349 0.75 -18.83 -19.69
N GLY A 350 1.13 -18.18 -20.78
CA GLY A 350 1.35 -16.75 -20.72
C GLY A 350 1.97 -16.15 -21.96
N ASN A 351 2.16 -14.85 -21.89
CA ASN A 351 2.90 -14.09 -22.89
C ASN A 351 3.71 -13.00 -22.20
N MET A 352 4.82 -12.62 -22.82
CA MET A 352 5.63 -11.49 -22.41
C MET A 352 6.03 -10.72 -23.65
N ASN A 353 5.83 -9.41 -23.61
CA ASN A 353 6.29 -8.48 -24.62
C ASN A 353 7.13 -7.41 -23.93
N ALA A 354 8.26 -7.03 -24.53
CA ALA A 354 9.06 -5.92 -24.07
C ALA A 354 9.62 -5.15 -25.25
N PHE A 355 9.74 -3.84 -25.09
CA PHE A 355 10.35 -2.95 -26.06
C PHE A 355 11.33 -2.01 -25.37
N VAL A 356 12.50 -1.85 -25.99
CA VAL A 356 13.53 -0.92 -25.56
C VAL A 356 13.89 -0.04 -26.75
N SER A 357 13.73 1.27 -26.63
CA SER A 357 14.10 2.22 -27.69
C SER A 357 15.61 2.23 -27.98
N SER A 358 15.98 2.57 -29.22
CA SER A 358 17.40 2.72 -29.58
C SER A 358 18.09 3.82 -28.77
N ASP A 359 17.40 4.92 -28.46
CA ASP A 359 17.94 6.01 -27.65
C ASP A 359 18.32 5.55 -26.24
N LEU A 360 17.50 4.68 -25.62
CA LEU A 360 17.81 4.10 -24.30
C LEU A 360 19.05 3.20 -24.35
N VAL A 361 19.20 2.38 -25.40
CA VAL A 361 20.36 1.51 -25.57
C VAL A 361 21.65 2.33 -25.78
N LEU A 362 21.56 3.42 -26.53
CA LEU A 362 22.68 4.32 -26.77
C LEU A 362 23.10 5.08 -25.50
N ALA A 363 22.13 5.51 -24.69
CA ALA A 363 22.39 6.17 -23.41
C ALA A 363 23.02 5.23 -22.37
N TYR A 364 22.67 3.93 -22.41
CA TYR A 364 23.05 2.96 -21.39
C TYR A 364 23.74 1.71 -21.99
N PRO A 365 25.08 1.73 -22.18
CA PRO A 365 25.83 0.67 -22.87
C PRO A 365 25.72 -0.74 -22.27
N TYR A 366 25.38 -0.86 -20.98
CA TYR A 366 25.17 -2.18 -20.35
C TYR A 366 23.91 -2.89 -20.87
N ILE A 367 22.92 -2.13 -21.36
CA ILE A 367 21.71 -2.70 -21.98
C ILE A 367 22.11 -3.38 -23.30
N GLN A 368 22.99 -2.75 -24.08
CA GLN A 368 23.47 -3.27 -25.35
C GLN A 368 24.11 -4.65 -25.20
N GLN A 369 24.95 -4.87 -24.18
CA GLN A 369 25.61 -6.15 -23.96
C GLN A 369 24.61 -7.31 -23.79
N ASN A 370 23.56 -7.08 -23.01
CA ASN A 370 22.51 -8.08 -22.81
C ASN A 370 21.65 -8.27 -24.08
N LEU A 371 21.36 -7.17 -24.81
CA LEU A 371 20.59 -7.24 -26.06
C LEU A 371 21.35 -7.98 -27.16
N ASP A 372 22.66 -7.81 -27.27
CA ASP A 372 23.48 -8.50 -28.28
C ASP A 372 23.37 -10.03 -28.13
N GLU A 373 23.39 -10.54 -26.90
CA GLU A 373 23.17 -11.97 -26.63
C GLU A 373 21.76 -12.42 -27.04
N LEU A 374 20.74 -11.63 -26.71
CA LEU A 374 19.35 -11.93 -27.08
C LEU A 374 19.13 -11.89 -28.61
N LEU A 375 19.82 -11.01 -29.33
CA LEU A 375 19.79 -10.94 -30.79
C LEU A 375 20.48 -12.15 -31.42
N ILE A 376 21.66 -12.56 -30.91
CA ILE A 376 22.38 -13.76 -31.37
C ILE A 376 21.53 -15.02 -31.16
N MET A 377 20.79 -15.08 -30.06
CA MET A 377 19.89 -16.20 -29.77
C MET A 377 18.56 -16.13 -30.55
N GLU A 378 18.34 -15.08 -31.34
CA GLU A 378 17.09 -14.78 -32.06
C GLU A 378 15.86 -14.68 -31.13
N ILE A 379 16.08 -14.22 -29.90
CA ILE A 379 15.06 -13.96 -28.87
C ILE A 379 14.52 -12.54 -29.01
N ALA A 380 15.42 -11.58 -29.25
CA ALA A 380 15.10 -10.20 -29.53
C ALA A 380 15.12 -9.92 -31.05
N THR A 381 14.34 -8.96 -31.50
CA THR A 381 14.33 -8.45 -32.88
C THR A 381 14.64 -6.96 -32.87
N GLN A 382 15.56 -6.52 -33.72
CA GLN A 382 15.84 -5.10 -33.92
C GLN A 382 14.88 -4.52 -34.97
N THR A 383 14.28 -3.38 -34.65
CA THR A 383 13.42 -2.58 -35.53
C THR A 383 14.02 -1.19 -35.74
N ASP A 384 13.40 -0.37 -36.59
CA ASP A 384 13.85 1.01 -36.84
C ASP A 384 13.77 1.91 -35.58
N LYS A 385 12.97 1.53 -34.58
CA LYS A 385 12.73 2.31 -33.37
C LYS A 385 13.50 1.79 -32.15
N GLY A 386 13.92 0.53 -32.16
CA GLY A 386 14.46 -0.12 -30.97
C GLY A 386 14.54 -1.63 -31.08
N TYR A 387 14.40 -2.29 -29.95
CA TYR A 387 14.54 -3.73 -29.79
C TYR A 387 13.29 -4.30 -29.14
N GLU A 388 12.73 -5.34 -29.75
CA GLU A 388 11.49 -5.99 -29.29
C GLU A 388 11.76 -7.43 -28.88
N VAL A 389 11.12 -7.86 -27.79
CA VAL A 389 11.10 -9.25 -27.33
C VAL A 389 9.64 -9.66 -27.23
N ASN A 390 9.28 -10.77 -27.88
CA ASN A 390 7.94 -11.35 -27.82
C ASN A 390 8.07 -12.84 -27.52
N LEU A 391 7.55 -13.25 -26.36
CA LEU A 391 7.62 -14.61 -25.84
C LEU A 391 6.23 -15.13 -25.55
N LYS A 392 6.01 -16.40 -25.87
CA LYS A 392 4.78 -17.11 -25.50
C LYS A 392 5.13 -18.33 -24.66
N LEU A 393 4.52 -18.44 -23.49
CA LEU A 393 4.62 -19.59 -22.62
C LEU A 393 3.42 -20.52 -22.86
N HIS A 394 3.70 -21.77 -23.21
CA HIS A 394 2.71 -22.84 -23.27
C HIS A 394 3.39 -24.19 -23.10
N ASP A 395 2.69 -25.15 -22.50
CA ASP A 395 3.14 -26.54 -22.36
C ASP A 395 4.57 -26.68 -21.77
N GLY A 396 4.91 -25.83 -20.79
CA GLY A 396 6.24 -25.80 -20.17
C GLY A 396 7.38 -25.28 -21.06
N LYS A 397 7.05 -24.66 -22.19
CA LYS A 397 8.00 -24.14 -23.18
C LYS A 397 7.78 -22.65 -23.44
N VAL A 398 8.88 -21.99 -23.73
CA VAL A 398 8.89 -20.62 -24.26
C VAL A 398 9.07 -20.71 -25.77
N ALA A 399 8.06 -20.26 -26.51
CA ALA A 399 8.10 -20.06 -27.94
C ALA A 399 8.56 -18.63 -28.25
N PHE A 400 9.58 -18.51 -29.09
CA PHE A 400 10.14 -17.26 -29.58
C PHE A 400 9.48 -16.84 -30.90
N ALA A 401 9.62 -15.58 -31.30
CA ALA A 401 9.06 -15.04 -32.54
C ALA A 401 9.54 -15.77 -33.81
N ASN A 402 10.75 -16.35 -33.78
CA ASN A 402 11.30 -17.17 -34.87
C ASN A 402 10.70 -18.60 -34.96
N GLY A 403 9.78 -18.96 -34.06
CA GLY A 403 9.16 -20.28 -33.98
C GLY A 403 9.98 -21.34 -33.24
N LYS A 404 11.15 -20.98 -32.70
CA LYS A 404 11.93 -21.88 -31.83
C LYS A 404 11.21 -22.02 -30.49
N GLU A 405 11.16 -23.26 -29.98
CA GLU A 405 10.65 -23.54 -28.64
C GLU A 405 11.80 -24.02 -27.74
N VAL A 406 11.89 -23.46 -26.54
CA VAL A 406 12.86 -23.88 -25.52
C VAL A 406 12.12 -24.22 -24.23
N PRO A 407 12.40 -25.38 -23.59
CA PRO A 407 11.82 -25.70 -22.29
C PRO A 407 12.13 -24.62 -21.25
N MET A 408 11.12 -24.16 -20.50
CA MET A 408 11.28 -23.12 -19.48
C MET A 408 12.38 -23.47 -18.47
N MET A 409 12.48 -24.75 -18.11
CA MET A 409 13.51 -25.22 -17.19
C MET A 409 14.94 -24.97 -17.69
N ALA A 410 15.19 -25.08 -19.00
CA ALA A 410 16.51 -24.81 -19.57
C ALA A 410 16.92 -23.34 -19.40
N LEU A 411 15.96 -22.42 -19.41
CA LEU A 411 16.17 -21.00 -19.17
C LEU A 411 16.38 -20.67 -17.68
N MET A 412 15.80 -21.46 -16.77
CA MET A 412 15.93 -21.25 -15.32
C MET A 412 17.17 -21.91 -14.70
N MET A 413 17.71 -22.97 -15.31
CA MET A 413 18.90 -23.69 -14.80
C MET A 413 20.07 -22.76 -14.44
N PRO A 414 20.46 -21.75 -15.24
CA PRO A 414 21.53 -20.82 -14.87
C PRO A 414 21.24 -20.00 -13.60
N MET A 415 19.96 -19.72 -13.31
CA MET A 415 19.54 -18.96 -12.12
C MET A 415 19.46 -19.85 -10.87
N LEU A 416 19.18 -21.14 -11.04
CA LEU A 416 19.06 -22.12 -9.95
C LEU A 416 20.40 -22.75 -9.57
N MET A 417 21.43 -22.61 -10.42
CA MET A 417 22.78 -23.04 -10.07
C MET A 417 23.44 -21.98 -9.19
N PRO A 418 24.05 -22.35 -8.04
CA PRO A 418 24.87 -21.43 -7.29
C PRO A 418 25.99 -20.92 -8.20
N LYS A 419 26.16 -19.59 -8.27
CA LYS A 419 27.27 -19.00 -9.02
C LYS A 419 28.57 -19.69 -8.56
N PRO A 420 29.42 -20.16 -9.49
CA PRO A 420 30.74 -20.63 -9.09
C PRO A 420 31.44 -19.48 -8.34
N GLN A 421 31.94 -19.79 -7.14
CA GLN A 421 32.69 -18.85 -6.30
C GLN A 421 33.95 -18.36 -6.99
#